data_AF-A0A1H9Z3E9-F1
#
_entry.id   AF-A0A1H9Z3E9-F1
#
_cell.length_a   1.000
_cell.length_b   1.000
_cell.length_c   1.000
_cell.angle_alpha   90.00
_cell.angle_beta   90.00
_cell.angle_gamma   90.00
#
_symmetry.space_group_name_H-M   'P 1'
#
loop_
_entity.id
_entity.type
_entity.pdbx_description
1 polymer ?
#
loop_
_entity_poly.entity_id
_entity_poly.type
_entity_poly.pdbx_seq_one_letter_code
_entity_poly.pdbx_strand_id
1 'polypeptide(L)' 'MTDLWERPGHGPSDPEGYLIEQTPEGYRWTCRADGRAAGPFATRTEAVLAAEADREAGGTGRTEPGGTAAGTIPS' A
#
# COMPACT_ATOMS: atom_id res chain seq x y z
N MET A 1 32.10 -10.04 -4.21
CA MET A 1 31.66 -9.85 -2.83
C MET A 1 31.03 -8.47 -2.74
N THR A 2 29.71 -8.43 -2.96
CA THR A 2 28.73 -7.39 -2.63
C THR A 2 27.49 -7.75 -3.43
N ASP A 3 26.68 -8.68 -2.91
CA ASP A 3 25.39 -8.94 -3.53
C ASP A 3 24.47 -7.79 -3.09
N LEU A 4 24.00 -6.98 -4.04
CA LEU A 4 23.25 -5.74 -3.78
C LEU A 4 21.89 -5.97 -3.08
N TRP A 5 21.56 -7.23 -2.81
CA TRP A 5 20.43 -7.72 -2.04
C TRP A 5 20.69 -7.76 -0.51
N GLU A 6 21.90 -7.40 -0.06
CA GLU A 6 22.35 -7.44 1.34
C GLU A 6 22.08 -6.14 2.14
N ARG A 7 21.31 -5.16 1.62
CA ARG A 7 20.81 -4.05 2.45
C ARG A 7 19.51 -4.46 3.13
N PRO A 8 19.38 -4.34 4.47
CA PRO A 8 18.15 -4.70 5.14
C PRO A 8 17.03 -3.76 4.69
N GLY A 9 16.14 -4.27 3.84
CA GLY A 9 14.83 -3.68 3.58
C GLY A 9 14.56 -3.03 2.22
N HIS A 10 15.27 -3.36 1.13
CA HIS A 10 14.84 -2.88 -0.19
C HIS A 10 15.30 -3.75 -1.37
N GLY A 11 14.36 -4.52 -1.93
CA GLY A 11 14.46 -4.94 -3.33
C GLY A 11 13.77 -3.88 -4.21
N PRO A 12 14.20 -3.66 -5.47
CA PRO A 12 13.61 -2.67 -6.41
C PRO A 12 12.13 -2.90 -6.78
N SER A 13 11.42 -3.81 -6.10
CA SER A 13 10.00 -4.10 -6.31
C SER A 13 9.11 -3.76 -5.12
N ASP A 14 9.64 -3.20 -4.03
CA ASP A 14 8.77 -2.78 -2.92
C ASP A 14 8.07 -1.46 -3.29
N PRO A 15 6.73 -1.38 -3.12
CA PRO A 15 6.02 -0.16 -3.41
C PRO A 15 6.46 0.97 -2.48
N GLU A 16 6.56 2.19 -3.01
CA GLU A 16 6.96 3.36 -2.25
C GLU A 16 6.06 3.56 -1.02
N GLY A 17 6.68 3.78 0.15
CA GLY A 17 5.94 3.94 1.40
C GLY A 17 5.48 2.63 2.04
N TYR A 18 5.73 1.48 1.43
CA TYR A 18 5.42 0.16 1.98
C TYR A 18 6.71 -0.63 2.24
N LEU A 19 6.66 -1.50 3.24
CA LEU A 19 7.69 -2.44 3.61
C LEU A 19 7.13 -3.84 3.38
N ILE A 20 7.78 -4.66 2.55
CA ILE A 20 7.43 -6.07 2.38
C ILE A 20 8.43 -6.93 3.16
N GLU A 21 7.92 -7.75 4.08
CA GLU A 21 8.72 -8.60 4.96
C GLU A 21 8.34 -10.07 4.76
N GLN A 22 9.34 -10.97 4.80
CA GLN A 22 9.10 -12.40 4.90
C GLN A 22 8.91 -12.77 6.38
N THR A 23 7.82 -13.46 6.69
CA THR A 23 7.52 -14.06 7.99
C THR A 23 7.53 -15.59 7.88
N PRO A 24 7.54 -16.32 9.00
CA PRO A 24 7.41 -17.78 8.99
C PRO A 24 6.12 -18.27 8.30
N GLU A 25 5.05 -17.46 8.31
CA GLU A 25 3.77 -17.80 7.69
C GLU A 25 3.65 -17.37 6.21
N GLY A 26 4.63 -16.63 5.67
CA GLY A 26 4.59 -16.14 4.29
C GLY A 26 5.20 -14.75 4.14
N TYR A 27 4.54 -13.86 3.40
CA TYR A 27 4.95 -12.47 3.22
C TYR A 27 3.89 -11.53 3.78
N ARG A 28 4.31 -10.40 4.36
CA ARG A 28 3.38 -9.33 4.78
C ARG A 28 3.85 -7.99 4.26
N TRP A 29 2.92 -7.08 4.02
CA TRP A 29 3.26 -5.68 3.81
C TRP A 29 2.94 -4.87 5.06
N THR A 30 3.71 -3.81 5.30
CA THR A 30 3.50 -2.80 6.33
C THR A 30 3.60 -1.41 5.69
N CYS A 31 2.52 -0.62 5.72
CA CYS A 31 2.51 0.77 5.32
C CYS A 31 3.32 1.60 6.32
N ARG A 32 4.34 2.32 5.85
CA ARG A 32 5.22 3.13 6.70
C ARG A 32 4.59 4.45 7.13
N ALA A 33 3.57 4.93 6.40
CA ALA A 33 2.88 6.17 6.76
C ALA A 33 2.02 6.00 8.00
N ASP A 34 1.26 4.90 8.09
CA ASP A 34 0.24 4.69 9.12
C ASP A 34 0.47 3.44 9.99
N GLY A 35 1.51 2.65 9.71
CA GLY A 35 1.83 1.40 10.41
C GLY A 35 0.88 0.23 10.11
N ARG A 36 -0.12 0.42 9.24
CA ARG A 36 -1.05 -0.64 8.83
C ARG A 36 -0.29 -1.79 8.17
N ALA A 37 -0.72 -3.02 8.39
CA ALA A 37 -0.11 -4.19 7.75
C ALA A 37 -1.17 -5.17 7.24
N ALA A 38 -0.84 -5.94 6.21
CA ALA A 38 -1.65 -7.06 5.74
C ALA A 38 -0.79 -8.25 5.33
N GLY A 39 -1.41 -9.43 5.34
CA GLY A 39 -0.78 -10.73 5.15
C GLY A 39 -1.25 -11.74 6.21
N PRO A 40 -0.70 -12.97 6.22
CA PRO A 40 0.37 -13.43 5.35
C PRO A 40 -0.10 -13.77 3.91
N PHE A 41 0.77 -13.53 2.94
CA PHE A 41 0.65 -13.88 1.52
C PHE A 41 1.60 -15.02 1.19
N ALA A 42 1.25 -15.88 0.23
CA ALA A 42 2.09 -17.04 -0.12
C ALA A 42 3.39 -16.61 -0.84
N THR A 43 3.36 -15.51 -1.59
CA THR A 43 4.51 -15.02 -2.36
C THR A 43 4.76 -13.52 -2.14
N ARG A 44 6.01 -13.09 -2.38
CA ARG A 44 6.39 -11.67 -2.34
C ARG A 44 5.58 -10.84 -3.34
N THR A 45 5.37 -11.38 -4.54
CA THR A 45 4.61 -10.70 -5.60
C THR A 45 3.18 -10.41 -5.17
N GLU A 46 2.52 -11.34 -4.48
CA GLU A 46 1.17 -11.09 -3.94
C GLU A 46 1.17 -10.00 -2.86
N ALA A 47 2.16 -9.98 -1.98
CA ALA A 47 2.29 -8.94 -0.98
C ALA A 47 2.53 -7.55 -1.61
N VAL A 48 3.34 -7.47 -2.67
CA VAL A 48 3.57 -6.24 -3.45
C VAL A 48 2.27 -5.77 -4.12
N LEU A 49 1.57 -6.65 -4.84
CA LEU A 49 0.31 -6.32 -5.52
C LEU A 49 -0.76 -5.86 -4.52
N ALA A 50 -0.84 -6.50 -3.35
CA ALA A 50 -1.79 -6.10 -2.31
C ALA A 50 -1.43 -4.73 -1.69
N ALA A 51 -0.15 -4.43 -1.52
CA ALA A 51 0.31 -3.13 -1.03
C ALA A 51 0.06 -2.01 -2.06
N GLU A 52 0.27 -2.28 -3.35
CA GLU A 52 -0.09 -1.36 -4.43
C GLU A 52 -1.60 -1.11 -4.47
N ALA A 53 -2.42 -2.15 -4.34
CA ALA A 53 -3.88 -2.00 -4.28
C ALA A 53 -4.33 -1.15 -3.08
N ASP A 54 -3.70 -1.31 -1.91
CA ASP A 54 -3.97 -0.47 -0.74
C ASP A 54 -3.61 0.99 -0.97
N ARG A 55 -2.48 1.26 -1.65
CA ARG A 55 -2.05 2.61 -2.02
C ARG A 55 -3.07 3.29 -2.92
N GLU A 56 -3.53 2.60 -3.96
CA GLU A 56 -4.53 3.11 -4.91
C GLU A 56 -5.89 3.34 -4.23
N ALA A 57 -6.28 2.44 -3.31
CA ALA A 57 -7.48 2.60 -2.48
C ALA A 57 -7.38 3.82 -1.53
N GLY A 58 -6.24 4.03 -0.89
CA GLY A 58 -5.97 5.17 0.00
C GLY A 58 -5.97 6.52 -0.71
N GLY A 59 -5.62 6.55 -2.00
CA GLY A 59 -5.73 7.75 -2.86
C GLY A 59 -7.18 8.17 -3.15
N THR A 60 -8.14 7.24 -3.05
CA THR A 60 -9.55 7.46 -3.40
C THR A 60 -10.43 7.83 -2.18
N GLY A 61 -9.85 7.84 -0.97
CA GLY A 61 -10.57 8.09 0.28
C GLY A 61 -10.56 9.52 0.82
N ARG A 62 -9.89 10.48 0.16
CA ARG A 62 -9.91 11.93 0.54
C ARG A 62 -10.60 12.84 -0.47
N THR A 63 -11.34 12.27 -1.42
CA THR A 63 -12.44 13.02 -2.01
C THR A 63 -13.65 12.77 -1.15
N GLU A 64 -13.94 13.69 -0.24
CA GLU A 64 -15.30 13.83 0.26
C GLU A 64 -16.25 13.76 -0.95
N PRO A 65 -17.31 12.93 -0.95
CA PRO A 65 -18.38 13.11 -1.90
C PRO A 65 -19.14 14.38 -1.51
N GLY A 66 -18.55 15.55 -1.75
CA GLY A 66 -19.21 16.84 -1.78
C GLY A 66 -20.12 16.95 -3.02
N GLY A 67 -20.87 15.90 -3.30
CA GLY A 67 -21.97 15.89 -4.25
C GLY A 67 -23.23 16.35 -3.55
N THR A 68 -23.44 17.65 -3.44
CA THR A 68 -24.80 18.21 -3.41
C THR A 68 -24.81 19.50 -4.21
N ALA A 69 -24.74 19.34 -5.53
CA ALA A 69 -25.28 20.33 -6.44
C ALA A 69 -26.82 20.21 -6.40
N ALA A 70 -27.47 21.03 -5.58
CA ALA A 70 -28.90 21.33 -5.66
C ALA A 70 -29.14 22.60 -4.82
N GLY A 71 -29.63 23.73 -5.30
CA GLY A 71 -30.02 24.18 -6.62
C GLY A 71 -30.25 25.69 -6.51
N THR A 72 -30.20 26.39 -7.63
CA THR A 72 -30.65 27.78 -7.78
C THR A 72 -31.99 28.00 -7.05
N ILE A 73 -32.03 28.98 -6.13
CA ILE A 73 -33.27 29.55 -5.60
C ILE A 73 -33.77 30.57 -6.63
N PRO A 74 -34.91 30.38 -7.31
CA PRO A 74 -35.52 31.48 -8.03
C PRO A 74 -36.27 32.39 -7.03
N SER A 75 -36.08 33.71 -7.18
CA SER A 75 -37.02 34.74 -6.69
C SER A 75 -37.83 35.27 -7.86
#